data_AF-A0A7S4A085-F1
#
_entry.id   AF-A0A7S4A085-F1
#
_cell.length_a   1.000
_cell.length_b   1.000
_cell.length_c   1.000
_cell.angle_alpha   90.00
_cell.angle_beta   90.00
_cell.angle_gamma   90.00
#
_symmetry.space_group_name_H-M   'P 1'
#
loop_
_entity.id
_entity.type
_entity.pdbx_description
1 polymer ?
#
loop_
_entity_poly.entity_id
_entity_poly.type
_entity_poly.pdbx_seq_one_letter_code
_entity_poly.pdbx_strand_id
1 'polypeptide(L)'
;AIDARRLHETSSWVVSFSILSAFRARSRLDTYHTQAAKLVDLIWLLPHASSDEKAWTAKTLRSRAAYLCVGALRVAADAHNVQEPSSALLEKAVPDLFAQQCRQSDARECELYVRQHIGWRILAPTPLHFLRIYVSKRPLYPESTDVLADHHRNQPVNDEVRVERLFLYVQKWCCFFCSMCLQHREFSGDKVPSAKLAAAVLLVARRNLKLTPAWRPELEAMTSFTLAEVAPVADRIFEVYEDEFREFQREHEARAQAGAQAQADDEEDDGIDIAAVSAAADAAIAAETDDAAVAAIRSAFDDVDEQRAAARVAIDDLASRGNLGAGMEHTIGSIALIDRLAAEFGVEDVPDLRAEEERLMAEARRFGEIVRADPAMLARFRAARAVHAPTDDDAVAIIRSVTTGEDAVEEHQAAARAAIELIRARGVNGIPLHADNARIDRLVAEFGVERPQI
;
A
#
# COMPACT_ATOMS: atom_id res chain seq x y z
N ALA A 1 10.70 -11.83 30.02
CA ALA A 1 9.36 -12.47 30.12
C ALA A 1 8.37 -11.40 30.57
N ILE A 2 7.69 -10.75 29.62
CA ILE A 2 6.53 -9.90 29.92
C ILE A 2 5.35 -10.87 29.96
N ASP A 3 4.78 -11.04 31.15
CA ASP A 3 3.66 -11.95 31.39
C ASP A 3 2.41 -11.39 30.69
N ALA A 4 2.08 -11.95 29.52
CA ALA A 4 0.95 -11.57 28.69
C ALA A 4 -0.39 -11.67 29.44
N ARG A 5 -0.48 -12.47 30.51
CA ARG A 5 -1.69 -12.59 31.33
C ARG A 5 -1.99 -11.32 32.13
N ARG A 6 -0.97 -10.57 32.57
CA ARG A 6 -1.19 -9.31 33.32
C ARG A 6 -1.69 -8.15 32.46
N LEU A 7 -1.46 -8.19 31.14
CA LEU A 7 -2.04 -7.24 30.18
C LEU A 7 -3.52 -7.55 29.87
N HIS A 8 -4.01 -8.75 30.19
CA HIS A 8 -5.41 -9.13 30.01
C HIS A 8 -6.33 -8.73 31.17
N GLU A 9 -5.78 -8.46 32.36
CA GLU A 9 -6.58 -8.17 33.56
C GLU A 9 -6.97 -6.68 33.72
N THR A 10 -6.44 -5.77 32.90
CA THR A 10 -6.92 -4.38 32.82
C THR A 10 -8.11 -4.27 31.88
N SER A 11 -9.22 -4.88 32.29
CA SER A 11 -10.52 -4.80 31.61
C SER A 11 -11.26 -3.50 31.92
N SER A 12 -11.96 -2.99 30.90
CA SER A 12 -12.77 -1.76 30.80
C SER A 12 -12.00 -0.48 30.45
N TRP A 13 -12.54 0.27 29.49
CA TRP A 13 -12.08 1.58 28.98
C TRP A 13 -10.99 1.55 27.90
N VAL A 14 -11.39 1.12 26.70
CA VAL A 14 -10.63 1.34 25.45
C VAL A 14 -11.44 2.29 24.57
N VAL A 15 -10.97 3.53 24.40
CA VAL A 15 -11.50 4.47 23.41
C VAL A 15 -10.58 4.43 22.19
N SER A 16 -11.07 3.88 21.09
CA SER A 16 -10.37 3.87 19.81
C SER A 16 -10.57 5.22 19.10
N PHE A 17 -9.49 5.91 18.77
CA PHE A 17 -9.50 7.01 17.79
C PHE A 17 -8.96 6.48 16.45
N SER A 18 -9.88 6.24 15.52
CA SER A 18 -9.60 6.09 14.09
C SER A 18 -9.97 7.42 13.44
N ILE A 19 -8.98 8.19 13.00
CA ILE A 19 -9.20 9.61 12.69
C ILE A 19 -9.94 9.87 11.37
N LEU A 20 -10.17 8.87 10.52
CA LEU A 20 -10.91 9.07 9.27
C LEU A 20 -11.84 7.90 8.98
N SER A 21 -12.97 7.91 9.68
CA SER A 21 -14.22 7.40 9.11
C SER A 21 -15.24 8.47 9.27
N ALA A 22 -15.45 9.16 8.16
CA ALA A 22 -16.76 9.68 7.88
C ALA A 22 -17.79 8.56 8.17
N PHE A 23 -18.62 8.82 9.18
CA PHE A 23 -20.04 8.47 9.21
C PHE A 23 -20.48 6.99 9.14
N ARG A 24 -20.61 6.34 10.30
CA ARG A 24 -21.91 5.80 10.83
C ARG A 24 -21.75 4.99 12.14
N ALA A 25 -22.83 5.00 12.91
CA ALA A 25 -23.01 4.52 14.30
C ALA A 25 -23.15 2.95 14.41
N ARG A 26 -23.37 2.24 15.56
CA ARG A 26 -23.43 2.57 17.00
C ARG A 26 -22.83 1.48 17.94
N SER A 27 -22.54 1.82 19.21
CA SER A 27 -21.80 1.11 20.30
C SER A 27 -22.73 0.66 21.44
N ARG A 28 -22.17 0.15 22.54
CA ARG A 28 -22.76 0.26 23.89
C ARG A 28 -21.81 0.99 24.85
N LEU A 29 -22.21 2.19 25.25
CA LEU A 29 -21.87 2.86 26.51
C LEU A 29 -23.15 3.61 26.91
N ASP A 30 -23.62 3.41 28.13
CA ASP A 30 -24.97 3.79 28.53
C ASP A 30 -25.03 5.21 29.13
N THR A 31 -26.19 5.83 28.97
CA THR A 31 -26.71 7.07 29.57
C THR A 31 -26.35 8.46 29.00
N TYR A 32 -25.17 8.72 28.41
CA TYR A 32 -24.89 10.04 27.78
C TYR A 32 -24.90 10.04 26.24
N HIS A 33 -25.04 8.85 25.66
CA HIS A 33 -25.06 8.65 24.22
C HIS A 33 -26.36 9.11 23.53
N THR A 34 -27.43 9.37 24.28
CA THR A 34 -28.76 9.66 23.72
C THR A 34 -28.86 11.03 23.03
N GLN A 35 -27.94 11.97 23.29
CA GLN A 35 -27.94 13.29 22.63
C GLN A 35 -26.96 13.40 21.47
N ALA A 36 -25.72 12.93 21.61
CA ALA A 36 -24.67 13.09 20.58
C ALA A 36 -24.89 12.27 19.30
N ALA A 37 -25.57 11.12 19.39
CA ALA A 37 -25.93 10.36 18.18
C ALA A 37 -27.40 10.44 17.79
N LYS A 38 -28.24 11.17 18.55
CA LYS A 38 -29.37 11.88 17.90
C LYS A 38 -28.85 12.96 16.97
N LEU A 39 -27.75 13.63 17.34
CA LEU A 39 -27.07 14.67 16.55
C LEU A 39 -26.52 14.15 15.21
N VAL A 40 -25.75 13.06 15.18
CA VAL A 40 -25.12 12.51 13.95
C VAL A 40 -26.12 11.85 13.01
N ASP A 41 -27.13 11.16 13.55
CA ASP A 41 -28.23 10.62 12.73
C ASP A 41 -29.13 11.75 12.20
N LEU A 42 -29.33 12.83 12.97
CA LEU A 42 -29.90 14.08 12.42
C LEU A 42 -29.01 14.60 11.28
N ILE A 43 -27.71 14.81 11.50
CA ILE A 43 -26.77 15.40 10.52
C ILE A 43 -26.83 14.75 9.12
N TRP A 44 -27.00 13.43 9.04
CA TRP A 44 -27.06 12.70 7.77
C TRP A 44 -28.46 12.55 7.19
N LEU A 45 -29.51 12.58 8.02
CA LEU A 45 -30.90 12.56 7.55
C LEU A 45 -31.41 13.96 7.15
N LEU A 46 -30.71 15.03 7.53
CA LEU A 46 -31.11 16.41 7.26
C LEU A 46 -30.91 16.95 5.81
N PRO A 47 -30.15 16.35 4.87
CA PRO A 47 -30.19 16.77 3.46
C PRO A 47 -31.59 16.65 2.84
N HIS A 48 -32.43 15.77 3.41
CA HIS A 48 -33.80 15.52 2.96
C HIS A 48 -34.84 16.23 3.86
N ALA A 49 -34.39 17.08 4.78
CA ALA A 49 -35.27 17.81 5.65
C ALA A 49 -35.74 19.11 4.97
N SER A 50 -37.04 19.18 4.71
CA SER A 50 -37.71 20.26 3.98
C SER A 50 -37.76 21.62 4.69
N SER A 51 -36.95 21.86 5.74
CA SER A 51 -36.92 23.16 6.45
C SER A 51 -35.51 23.70 6.64
N ASP A 52 -35.35 25.00 6.40
CA ASP A 52 -34.06 25.70 6.45
C ASP A 52 -33.36 25.59 7.82
N GLU A 53 -34.12 25.55 8.92
CA GLU A 53 -33.60 25.38 10.29
C GLU A 53 -32.90 24.03 10.50
N LYS A 54 -33.44 22.99 9.87
CA LYS A 54 -32.91 21.63 9.92
C LYS A 54 -31.61 21.54 9.11
N ALA A 55 -31.57 22.14 7.93
CA ALA A 55 -30.35 22.25 7.12
C ALA A 55 -29.24 23.03 7.85
N TRP A 56 -29.57 24.16 8.48
CA TRP A 56 -28.62 24.97 9.26
C TRP A 56 -28.05 24.20 10.46
N THR A 57 -28.90 23.48 11.19
CA THR A 57 -28.48 22.63 12.32
C THR A 57 -27.56 21.51 11.85
N ALA A 58 -27.89 20.85 10.73
CA ALA A 58 -27.04 19.83 10.13
C ALA A 58 -25.66 20.37 9.79
N LYS A 59 -25.61 21.52 9.12
CA LYS A 59 -24.38 22.18 8.70
C LYS A 59 -23.51 22.50 9.91
N THR A 60 -24.08 23.14 10.93
CA THR A 60 -23.38 23.51 12.17
C THR A 60 -22.79 22.30 12.89
N LEU A 61 -23.55 21.22 12.95
CA LEU A 61 -23.12 19.99 13.58
C LEU A 61 -22.04 19.24 12.77
N ARG A 62 -22.09 19.27 11.43
CA ARG A 62 -21.01 18.77 10.57
C ARG A 62 -19.72 19.53 10.80
N SER A 63 -19.79 20.86 10.81
CA SER A 63 -18.62 21.70 11.07
C SER A 63 -18.01 21.31 12.43
N ARG A 64 -18.81 21.24 13.50
CA ARG A 64 -18.37 20.83 14.85
C ARG A 64 -17.76 19.43 14.92
N ALA A 65 -18.36 18.44 14.27
CA ALA A 65 -17.81 17.10 14.20
C ALA A 65 -16.43 17.10 13.54
N ALA A 66 -16.26 17.91 12.51
CA ALA A 66 -15.00 17.98 11.80
C ALA A 66 -13.90 18.71 12.58
N TYR A 67 -14.23 19.74 13.37
CA TYR A 67 -13.29 20.32 14.35
C TYR A 67 -12.77 19.29 15.35
N LEU A 68 -13.66 18.41 15.85
CA LEU A 68 -13.27 17.33 16.75
C LEU A 68 -12.34 16.31 16.05
N CYS A 69 -12.59 16.00 14.78
CA CYS A 69 -11.69 15.13 13.99
C CYS A 69 -10.30 15.75 13.84
N VAL A 70 -10.21 17.06 13.52
CA VAL A 70 -8.93 17.76 13.42
C VAL A 70 -8.21 17.80 14.77
N GLY A 71 -8.91 18.10 15.85
CA GLY A 71 -8.35 18.06 17.21
C GLY A 71 -7.80 16.68 17.55
N ALA A 72 -8.55 15.61 17.26
CA ALA A 72 -8.10 14.24 17.47
C ALA A 72 -6.88 13.86 16.61
N LEU A 73 -6.83 14.30 15.35
CA LEU A 73 -5.70 14.08 14.46
C LEU A 73 -4.41 14.67 15.04
N ARG A 74 -4.49 15.89 15.56
CA ARG A 74 -3.35 16.56 16.21
C ARG A 74 -2.91 15.81 17.46
N VAL A 75 -3.84 15.41 18.33
CA VAL A 75 -3.52 14.60 19.52
C VAL A 75 -2.79 13.31 19.13
N ALA A 76 -3.24 12.61 18.08
CA ALA A 76 -2.58 11.39 17.63
C ALA A 76 -1.21 11.65 16.97
N ALA A 77 -1.06 12.73 16.20
CA ALA A 77 0.22 13.10 15.61
C ALA A 77 1.26 13.37 16.71
N ASP A 78 0.90 14.17 17.71
CA ASP A 78 1.72 14.46 18.89
C ASP A 78 2.07 13.16 19.65
N ALA A 79 1.08 12.29 19.90
CA ALA A 79 1.28 11.00 20.56
C ALA A 79 2.36 10.12 19.93
N HIS A 80 2.41 10.13 18.60
CA HIS A 80 3.26 9.27 17.81
C HIS A 80 4.57 9.95 17.37
N ASN A 81 4.87 11.15 17.90
CA ASN A 81 5.99 11.98 17.49
C ASN A 81 6.04 12.18 15.97
N VAL A 82 4.87 12.22 15.32
CA VAL A 82 4.75 12.57 13.92
C VAL A 82 4.66 14.08 13.85
N GLN A 83 5.37 14.70 12.90
CA GLN A 83 5.28 16.14 12.69
C GLN A 83 3.80 16.54 12.58
N GLU A 84 3.35 17.41 13.48
CA GLU A 84 1.96 17.85 13.49
C GLU A 84 1.61 18.37 12.08
N PRO A 85 0.49 17.91 11.50
CA PRO A 85 0.07 18.40 10.20
C PRO A 85 -0.09 19.91 10.31
N SER A 86 0.69 20.63 9.52
CA SER A 86 0.65 22.10 9.52
C SER A 86 -0.77 22.54 9.18
N SER A 87 -1.21 23.67 9.71
CA SER A 87 -2.54 24.20 9.40
C SER A 87 -2.75 24.33 7.87
N ALA A 88 -1.70 24.71 7.14
CA ALA A 88 -1.72 24.77 5.68
C ALA A 88 -1.94 23.40 5.01
N LEU A 89 -1.36 22.32 5.57
CA LEU A 89 -1.60 20.96 5.08
C LEU A 89 -3.05 20.52 5.34
N LEU A 90 -3.59 20.84 6.52
CA LEU A 90 -4.99 20.53 6.87
C LEU A 90 -5.98 21.33 6.01
N GLU A 91 -5.69 22.61 5.77
CA GLU A 91 -6.44 23.48 4.87
C GLU A 91 -6.45 22.93 3.44
N LYS A 92 -5.31 22.43 2.95
CA LYS A 92 -5.22 21.80 1.63
C LYS A 92 -5.93 20.45 1.56
N ALA A 93 -5.84 19.64 2.63
CA ALA A 93 -6.40 18.29 2.65
C ALA A 93 -7.93 18.27 2.82
N VAL A 94 -8.49 19.28 3.50
CA VAL A 94 -9.94 19.37 3.73
C VAL A 94 -10.43 20.80 3.47
N PRO A 95 -10.34 21.29 2.23
CA PRO A 95 -10.58 22.70 1.89
C PRO A 95 -12.00 23.15 2.27
N ASP A 96 -13.00 22.27 2.10
CA ASP A 96 -14.40 22.55 2.45
C ASP A 96 -14.62 22.77 3.95
N LEU A 97 -13.77 22.18 4.79
CA LEU A 97 -13.82 22.34 6.24
C LEU A 97 -13.30 23.71 6.67
N PHE A 98 -12.19 24.13 6.06
CA PHE A 98 -11.49 25.37 6.40
C PHE A 98 -12.10 26.59 5.71
N ALA A 99 -12.71 26.42 4.54
CA ALA A 99 -13.55 27.42 3.90
C ALA A 99 -14.73 27.88 4.80
N GLN A 100 -15.12 27.05 5.78
CA GLN A 100 -16.17 27.35 6.76
C GLN A 100 -15.65 27.93 8.09
N GLN A 101 -14.51 28.63 8.08
CA GLN A 101 -13.95 29.39 9.22
C GLN A 101 -13.26 28.58 10.31
N CYS A 102 -12.61 27.45 9.97
CA CYS A 102 -11.83 26.71 10.96
C CYS A 102 -10.57 27.49 11.37
N ARG A 103 -10.68 28.31 12.44
CA ARG A 103 -9.54 29.06 12.96
C ARG A 103 -8.59 28.11 13.69
N GLN A 104 -7.30 28.42 13.65
CA GLN A 104 -6.30 27.67 14.40
C GLN A 104 -6.56 27.64 15.92
N SER A 105 -7.19 28.69 16.46
CA SER A 105 -7.65 28.74 17.86
C SER A 105 -8.59 27.58 18.17
N ASP A 106 -9.55 27.33 17.28
CA ASP A 106 -10.65 26.39 17.49
C ASP A 106 -10.15 24.95 17.39
N ALA A 107 -9.17 24.70 16.52
CA ALA A 107 -8.48 23.42 16.43
C ALA A 107 -7.70 23.07 17.71
N ARG A 108 -7.02 24.05 18.33
CA ARG A 108 -6.31 23.87 19.60
C ARG A 108 -7.27 23.66 20.77
N GLU A 109 -8.38 24.39 20.81
CA GLU A 109 -9.43 24.16 21.81
C GLU A 109 -10.02 22.77 21.69
N CYS A 110 -10.28 22.30 20.47
CA CYS A 110 -10.75 20.94 20.21
C CYS A 110 -9.71 19.88 20.59
N GLU A 111 -8.42 20.13 20.33
CA GLU A 111 -7.34 19.26 20.77
C GLU A 111 -7.32 19.12 22.30
N LEU A 112 -7.36 20.24 23.04
CA LEU A 112 -7.42 20.24 24.50
C LEU A 112 -8.68 19.52 25.01
N TYR A 113 -9.82 19.79 24.38
CA TYR A 113 -11.09 19.15 24.68
C TYR A 113 -10.98 17.62 24.52
N VAL A 114 -10.42 17.14 23.40
CA VAL A 114 -10.20 15.70 23.17
C VAL A 114 -9.29 15.11 24.24
N ARG A 115 -8.15 15.74 24.56
CA ARG A 115 -7.23 15.27 25.61
C ARG A 115 -7.91 15.14 26.97
N GLN A 116 -8.72 16.12 27.35
CA GLN A 116 -9.49 16.09 28.59
C GLN A 116 -10.50 14.93 28.60
N HIS A 117 -11.21 14.70 27.49
CA HIS A 117 -12.25 13.67 27.39
C HIS A 117 -11.70 12.25 27.35
N ILE A 118 -10.49 12.04 26.81
CA ILE A 118 -9.79 10.75 26.92
C ILE A 118 -8.98 10.61 28.22
N GLY A 119 -9.11 11.58 29.15
CA GLY A 119 -8.39 11.56 30.43
C GLY A 119 -6.87 11.58 30.26
N TRP A 120 -6.37 12.23 29.22
CA TRP A 120 -4.95 12.29 28.85
C TRP A 120 -4.31 10.91 28.55
N ARG A 121 -5.12 9.87 28.33
CA ARG A 121 -4.66 8.52 27.98
C ARG A 121 -4.41 8.40 26.49
N ILE A 122 -3.41 9.14 26.02
CA ILE A 122 -3.09 9.27 24.60
C ILE A 122 -2.37 8.00 24.08
N LEU A 123 -1.65 7.28 24.94
CA LEU A 123 -0.82 6.12 24.57
C LEU A 123 -1.58 4.78 24.58
N ALA A 124 -2.85 4.78 24.15
CA ALA A 124 -3.63 3.54 24.10
C ALA A 124 -3.14 2.62 22.96
N PRO A 125 -2.88 1.32 23.23
CA PRO A 125 -2.41 0.41 22.20
C PRO A 125 -3.52 0.11 21.18
N THR A 126 -3.28 0.53 19.94
CA THR A 126 -4.17 0.25 18.79
C THR A 126 -3.92 -1.17 18.24
N PRO A 127 -4.86 -1.74 17.45
CA PRO A 127 -4.63 -3.02 16.78
C PRO A 127 -3.36 -3.03 15.93
N LEU A 128 -2.98 -1.89 15.34
CA LEU A 128 -1.75 -1.76 14.55
C LEU A 128 -0.47 -2.02 15.37
N HIS A 129 -0.46 -1.68 16.67
CA HIS A 129 0.66 -1.98 17.56
C HIS A 129 0.81 -3.50 17.75
N PHE A 130 -0.30 -4.20 17.97
CA PHE A 130 -0.29 -5.66 18.10
C PHE A 130 0.04 -6.34 16.78
N LEU A 131 -0.46 -5.84 15.64
CA LEU A 131 -0.11 -6.35 14.32
C LEU A 131 1.39 -6.24 14.04
N ARG A 132 2.03 -5.13 14.41
CA ARG A 132 3.51 -5.01 14.28
C ARG A 132 4.22 -6.11 15.07
N ILE A 133 3.76 -6.43 16.27
CA ILE A 133 4.32 -7.53 17.08
C ILE A 133 4.05 -8.89 16.41
N TYR A 134 2.83 -9.14 15.95
CA TYR A 134 2.44 -10.41 15.35
C TYR A 134 3.12 -10.67 14.01
N VAL A 135 3.28 -9.63 13.19
CA VAL A 135 3.93 -9.72 11.88
C VAL A 135 5.46 -9.73 12.03
N SER A 136 6.06 -8.99 12.98
CA SER A 136 7.53 -9.01 13.16
C SER A 136 8.11 -10.39 13.48
N LYS A 137 7.33 -11.30 14.06
CA LYS A 137 7.76 -12.67 14.37
C LYS A 137 7.66 -13.66 13.20
N ARG A 138 7.50 -13.15 11.97
CA ARG A 138 7.29 -13.90 10.73
C ARG A 138 6.08 -14.84 10.86
N PRO A 139 4.87 -14.37 10.48
CA PRO A 139 3.68 -15.21 10.50
C PRO A 139 3.73 -16.32 9.43
N LEU A 140 4.79 -16.36 8.61
CA LEU A 140 5.13 -17.43 7.70
C LEU A 140 6.24 -18.26 8.35
N TYR A 141 5.97 -19.55 8.53
CA TYR A 141 6.89 -20.46 9.19
C TYR A 141 7.52 -21.40 8.14
N PRO A 142 8.67 -21.03 7.53
CA PRO A 142 9.27 -21.79 6.43
C PRO A 142 9.64 -23.22 6.82
N GLU A 143 9.93 -23.48 8.11
CA GLU A 143 10.22 -24.83 8.61
C GLU A 143 8.97 -25.73 8.68
N SER A 144 7.77 -25.16 8.53
CA SER A 144 6.52 -25.91 8.70
C SER A 144 5.50 -25.53 7.64
N THR A 145 5.45 -26.28 6.54
CA THR A 145 4.22 -26.62 5.80
C THR A 145 3.27 -25.50 5.33
N ASP A 146 3.64 -24.21 5.33
CA ASP A 146 2.75 -23.18 4.79
C ASP A 146 2.66 -23.42 3.27
N VAL A 147 1.45 -23.73 2.82
CA VAL A 147 1.15 -24.00 1.41
C VAL A 147 0.28 -22.86 0.88
N LEU A 148 0.71 -22.27 -0.23
CA LEU A 148 -0.17 -21.40 -1.02
C LEU A 148 -1.14 -22.31 -1.77
N ALA A 149 -2.44 -22.17 -1.52
CA ALA A 149 -3.44 -22.97 -2.23
C ALA A 149 -3.71 -22.49 -3.67
N ASP A 150 -3.07 -21.39 -4.12
CA ASP A 150 -3.26 -20.87 -5.47
C ASP A 150 -2.27 -21.43 -6.50
N HIS A 151 -2.82 -21.80 -7.65
CA HIS A 151 -2.20 -22.37 -8.85
C HIS A 151 -1.69 -23.83 -8.75
N HIS A 152 -2.63 -24.77 -8.90
CA HIS A 152 -2.46 -26.16 -9.39
C HIS A 152 -1.40 -27.10 -8.77
N ARG A 153 -0.62 -26.68 -7.76
CA ARG A 153 0.50 -27.51 -7.28
C ARG A 153 0.69 -27.63 -5.77
N ASN A 154 -0.17 -27.06 -4.92
CA ASN A 154 -0.02 -27.11 -3.45
C ASN A 154 1.46 -26.97 -3.04
N GLN A 155 2.15 -25.97 -3.60
CA GLN A 155 3.59 -25.87 -3.42
C GLN A 155 3.89 -25.38 -2.01
N PRO A 156 4.77 -26.07 -1.28
CA PRO A 156 5.26 -25.55 -0.02
C PRO A 156 6.03 -24.25 -0.28
N VAL A 157 5.83 -23.26 0.57
CA VAL A 157 6.53 -21.97 0.51
C VAL A 157 7.95 -22.15 1.07
N ASN A 158 8.80 -22.84 0.31
CA ASN A 158 10.18 -23.18 0.71
C ASN A 158 11.25 -22.28 0.10
N ASP A 159 10.90 -21.47 -0.90
CA ASP A 159 11.81 -20.53 -1.56
C ASP A 159 11.88 -19.24 -0.73
N GLU A 160 13.07 -18.90 -0.21
CA GLU A 160 13.29 -17.74 0.67
C GLU A 160 12.80 -16.43 0.03
N VAL A 161 12.98 -16.27 -1.28
CA VAL A 161 12.53 -15.07 -2.02
C VAL A 161 11.00 -15.00 -2.06
N ARG A 162 10.33 -16.16 -2.17
CA ARG A 162 8.86 -16.23 -2.11
C ARG A 162 8.34 -15.99 -0.70
N VAL A 163 9.03 -16.47 0.34
CA VAL A 163 8.67 -16.21 1.74
C VAL A 163 8.72 -14.71 2.03
N GLU A 164 9.78 -14.03 1.62
CA GLU A 164 9.92 -12.58 1.85
C GLU A 164 8.86 -11.78 1.10
N ARG A 165 8.60 -12.11 -0.16
CA ARG A 165 7.54 -11.44 -0.93
C ARG A 165 6.15 -11.68 -0.33
N LEU A 166 5.86 -12.92 0.04
CA LEU A 166 4.59 -13.29 0.68
C LEU A 166 4.42 -12.59 2.02
N PHE A 167 5.51 -12.43 2.78
CA PHE A 167 5.51 -11.69 4.04
C PHE A 167 5.08 -10.24 3.85
N LEU A 168 5.65 -9.57 2.84
CA LEU A 168 5.26 -8.20 2.48
C LEU A 168 3.77 -8.11 2.10
N TYR A 169 3.25 -9.11 1.37
CA TYR A 169 1.81 -9.18 1.07
C TYR A 169 0.96 -9.37 2.32
N VAL A 170 1.33 -10.27 3.23
CA VAL A 170 0.62 -10.46 4.51
C VAL A 170 0.58 -9.14 5.28
N GLN A 171 1.69 -8.43 5.36
CA GLN A 171 1.76 -7.13 6.03
C GLN A 171 0.86 -6.09 5.36
N LYS A 172 0.88 -6.02 4.01
CA LYS A 172 0.01 -5.11 3.24
C LYS A 172 -1.46 -5.39 3.50
N TRP A 173 -1.87 -6.66 3.45
CA TRP A 173 -3.25 -7.08 3.74
C TRP A 173 -3.63 -6.82 5.20
N CYS A 174 -2.74 -7.07 6.16
CA CYS A 174 -2.99 -6.76 7.56
C CYS A 174 -3.22 -5.25 7.77
N CYS A 175 -2.38 -4.40 7.17
CA CYS A 175 -2.57 -2.94 7.23
C CYS A 175 -3.90 -2.53 6.58
N PHE A 176 -4.22 -3.08 5.41
CA PHE A 176 -5.48 -2.81 4.71
C PHE A 176 -6.70 -3.16 5.58
N PHE A 177 -6.80 -4.42 6.03
CA PHE A 177 -7.93 -4.86 6.84
C PHE A 177 -7.98 -4.15 8.19
N CYS A 178 -6.85 -3.86 8.82
CA CYS A 178 -6.83 -3.07 10.06
C CYS A 178 -7.39 -1.66 9.82
N SER A 179 -6.96 -0.99 8.75
CA SER A 179 -7.47 0.33 8.38
C SER A 179 -8.96 0.27 8.10
N MET A 180 -9.45 -0.73 7.37
CA MET A 180 -10.88 -0.96 7.13
C MET A 180 -11.63 -1.18 8.46
N CYS A 181 -11.17 -2.07 9.33
CA CYS A 181 -11.81 -2.35 10.62
C CYS A 181 -11.89 -1.10 11.50
N LEU A 182 -10.84 -0.29 11.52
CA LEU A 182 -10.82 0.96 12.26
C LEU A 182 -11.90 1.93 11.77
N GLN A 183 -12.43 1.72 10.56
CA GLN A 183 -13.51 2.54 10.03
C GLN A 183 -14.92 2.16 10.47
N HIS A 184 -15.10 0.91 10.89
CA HIS A 184 -16.41 0.41 11.29
C HIS A 184 -16.55 0.36 12.80
N ARG A 185 -17.68 0.89 13.28
CA ARG A 185 -17.99 0.93 14.72
C ARG A 185 -18.24 -0.45 15.34
N GLU A 186 -18.35 -1.51 14.56
CA GLU A 186 -18.44 -2.85 15.12
C GLU A 186 -17.12 -3.40 15.63
N PHE A 187 -15.99 -2.85 15.17
CA PHE A 187 -14.65 -3.23 15.61
C PHE A 187 -14.04 -2.22 16.60
N SER A 188 -14.84 -1.32 17.16
CA SER A 188 -14.37 -0.39 18.17
C SER A 188 -13.94 -1.11 19.46
N GLY A 189 -13.01 -0.51 20.20
CA GLY A 189 -12.36 -1.14 21.36
C GLY A 189 -13.28 -1.57 22.51
N ASP A 190 -14.51 -1.03 22.57
CA ASP A 190 -15.55 -1.45 23.50
C ASP A 190 -16.18 -2.81 23.12
N LYS A 191 -16.18 -3.17 21.83
CA LYS A 191 -16.74 -4.43 21.32
C LYS A 191 -15.67 -5.49 21.10
N VAL A 192 -14.52 -5.09 20.55
CA VAL A 192 -13.43 -6.00 20.22
C VAL A 192 -12.12 -5.45 20.78
N PRO A 193 -11.45 -6.16 21.71
CA PRO A 193 -10.14 -5.74 22.20
C PRO A 193 -9.12 -5.61 21.07
N SER A 194 -8.25 -4.59 21.12
CA SER A 194 -7.25 -4.29 20.06
C SER A 194 -6.39 -5.50 19.67
N ALA A 195 -5.94 -6.29 20.65
CA ALA A 195 -5.14 -7.49 20.43
C ALA A 195 -5.91 -8.58 19.67
N LYS A 196 -7.19 -8.79 20.03
CA LYS A 196 -8.08 -9.76 19.38
C LYS A 196 -8.41 -9.33 17.95
N LEU A 197 -8.63 -8.03 17.74
CA LEU A 197 -8.86 -7.47 16.40
C LEU A 197 -7.63 -7.65 15.51
N ALA A 198 -6.43 -7.40 16.04
CA ALA A 198 -5.18 -7.64 15.32
C ALA A 198 -4.98 -9.12 14.93
N ALA A 199 -5.28 -10.05 15.84
CA ALA A 199 -5.26 -11.48 15.55
C ALA A 199 -6.27 -11.86 14.46
N ALA A 200 -7.48 -11.30 14.51
CA ALA A 200 -8.51 -11.52 13.48
C ALA A 200 -8.10 -10.99 12.12
N VAL A 201 -7.55 -9.77 12.06
CA VAL A 201 -7.00 -9.18 10.85
C VAL A 201 -5.90 -10.06 10.25
N LEU A 202 -5.02 -10.64 11.08
CA LEU A 202 -3.98 -11.56 10.61
C LEU A 202 -4.59 -12.84 10.02
N LEU A 203 -5.63 -13.40 10.66
CA LEU A 203 -6.35 -14.57 10.14
C LEU A 203 -6.98 -14.25 8.77
N VAL A 204 -7.65 -13.11 8.63
CA VAL A 204 -8.28 -12.68 7.37
C VAL A 204 -7.24 -12.47 6.28
N ALA A 205 -6.12 -11.81 6.58
CA ALA A 205 -5.02 -11.63 5.63
C ALA A 205 -4.47 -12.97 5.13
N ARG A 206 -4.29 -13.95 6.03
CA ARG A 206 -3.83 -15.30 5.64
C ARG A 206 -4.87 -16.04 4.80
N ARG A 207 -6.17 -15.94 5.14
CA ARG A 207 -7.26 -16.53 4.34
C ARG A 207 -7.35 -15.94 2.95
N ASN A 208 -7.22 -14.62 2.83
CA ASN A 208 -7.28 -13.94 1.54
C ASN A 208 -6.10 -14.30 0.62
N LEU A 209 -4.94 -14.55 1.21
CA LEU A 209 -3.77 -15.10 0.51
C LEU A 209 -3.82 -16.63 0.34
N LYS A 210 -4.95 -17.26 0.70
CA LYS A 210 -5.20 -18.70 0.62
C LYS A 210 -4.09 -19.55 1.25
N LEU A 211 -3.56 -19.08 2.38
CA LEU A 211 -2.53 -19.78 3.13
C LEU A 211 -3.14 -20.91 3.95
N THR A 212 -2.59 -22.11 3.79
CA THR A 212 -3.04 -23.30 4.52
C THR A 212 -1.92 -23.84 5.42
N PRO A 213 -2.19 -24.10 6.71
CA PRO A 213 -3.43 -23.78 7.45
C PRO A 213 -3.59 -22.27 7.69
N ALA A 214 -4.84 -21.77 7.68
CA ALA A 214 -5.11 -20.35 7.88
C ALA A 214 -4.74 -19.86 9.29
N TRP A 215 -4.91 -20.72 10.30
CA TRP A 215 -4.53 -20.47 11.69
C TRP A 215 -3.67 -21.62 12.21
N ARG A 216 -2.65 -21.28 12.98
CA ARG A 216 -1.57 -22.20 13.37
C ARG A 216 -1.37 -22.21 14.88
N PRO A 217 -0.92 -23.32 15.47
CA PRO A 217 -0.59 -23.38 16.89
C PRO A 217 0.47 -22.34 17.31
N GLU A 218 1.41 -21.98 16.42
CA GLU A 218 2.40 -20.94 16.66
C GLU A 218 1.77 -19.54 16.76
N LEU A 219 0.73 -19.28 15.95
CA LEU A 219 -0.06 -18.06 16.05
C LEU A 219 -0.90 -18.04 17.34
N GLU A 220 -1.43 -19.18 17.77
CA GLU A 220 -2.10 -19.31 19.06
C GLU A 220 -1.13 -19.03 20.21
N ALA A 221 0.07 -19.60 20.17
CA ALA A 221 1.11 -19.37 21.17
C ALA A 221 1.56 -17.89 21.20
N MET A 222 1.66 -17.25 20.04
CA MET A 222 2.08 -15.85 19.92
C MET A 222 1.00 -14.85 20.36
N THR A 223 -0.25 -15.09 19.93
CA THR A 223 -1.37 -14.15 20.16
C THR A 223 -2.12 -14.44 21.46
N SER A 224 -1.94 -15.65 22.02
CA SER A 224 -2.73 -16.21 23.12
C SER A 224 -4.21 -16.41 22.81
N PHE A 225 -4.62 -16.33 21.53
CA PHE A 225 -6.00 -16.58 21.10
C PHE A 225 -6.09 -17.84 20.26
N THR A 226 -7.11 -18.64 20.54
CA THR A 226 -7.46 -19.82 19.75
C THR A 226 -8.19 -19.45 18.46
N LEU A 227 -8.16 -20.32 17.44
CA LEU A 227 -8.96 -20.13 16.22
C LEU A 227 -10.43 -19.87 16.54
N ALA A 228 -11.01 -20.59 17.50
CA ALA A 228 -12.42 -20.49 17.85
C ALA A 228 -12.79 -19.09 18.41
N GLU A 229 -11.86 -18.43 19.11
CA GLU A 229 -12.07 -17.09 19.65
C GLU A 229 -11.98 -16.01 18.57
N VAL A 230 -11.06 -16.18 17.62
CA VAL A 230 -10.72 -15.19 16.60
C VAL A 230 -11.63 -15.29 15.37
N ALA A 231 -12.03 -16.51 14.99
CA ALA A 231 -12.80 -16.78 13.78
C ALA A 231 -14.08 -15.94 13.66
N PRO A 232 -14.93 -15.77 14.70
CA PRO A 232 -16.15 -14.95 14.54
C PRO A 232 -15.87 -13.49 14.19
N VAL A 233 -14.78 -12.93 14.71
CA VAL A 233 -14.38 -11.56 14.37
C VAL A 233 -13.81 -11.52 12.95
N ALA A 234 -12.99 -12.51 12.58
CA ALA A 234 -12.42 -12.61 11.24
C ALA A 234 -13.49 -12.79 10.15
N ASP A 235 -14.50 -13.64 10.41
CA ASP A 235 -15.65 -13.86 9.51
C ASP A 235 -16.41 -12.54 9.33
N ARG A 236 -16.64 -11.80 10.41
CA ARG A 236 -17.32 -10.49 10.33
C ARG A 236 -16.51 -9.45 9.55
N ILE A 237 -15.19 -9.42 9.71
CA ILE A 237 -14.30 -8.56 8.91
C ILE A 237 -14.44 -8.90 7.42
N PHE A 238 -14.51 -10.19 7.09
CA PHE A 238 -14.63 -10.63 5.71
C PHE A 238 -15.98 -10.27 5.10
N GLU A 239 -17.08 -10.38 5.86
CA GLU A 239 -18.41 -9.92 5.43
C GLU A 239 -18.41 -8.43 5.08
N VAL A 240 -17.84 -7.59 5.96
CA VAL A 240 -17.72 -6.14 5.73
C VAL A 240 -16.90 -5.84 4.49
N TYR A 241 -15.80 -6.57 4.29
CA TYR A 241 -14.97 -6.43 3.10
C TYR A 241 -15.73 -6.80 1.81
N GLU A 242 -16.50 -7.89 1.81
CA GLU A 242 -17.31 -8.26 0.64
C GLU A 242 -18.38 -7.21 0.32
N ASP A 243 -19.01 -6.64 1.34
CA ASP A 243 -20.04 -5.62 1.16
C ASP A 243 -19.44 -4.33 0.58
N GLU A 244 -18.32 -3.84 1.11
CA GLU A 244 -17.60 -2.68 0.56
C GLU A 244 -17.11 -2.94 -0.87
N PHE A 245 -16.60 -4.13 -1.14
CA PHE A 245 -16.11 -4.49 -2.47
C PHE A 245 -17.25 -4.54 -3.49
N ARG A 246 -18.42 -5.06 -3.13
CA ARG A 246 -19.62 -5.04 -3.99
C ARG A 246 -20.12 -3.62 -4.24
N GLU A 247 -20.08 -2.74 -3.24
CA GLU A 247 -20.44 -1.33 -3.43
C GLU A 247 -19.48 -0.62 -4.38
N PHE A 248 -18.17 -0.84 -4.22
CA PHE A 248 -17.16 -0.30 -5.12
C PHE A 248 -17.34 -0.77 -6.57
N GLN A 249 -17.62 -2.07 -6.77
CA GLN A 249 -17.89 -2.62 -8.11
C GLN A 249 -19.12 -1.96 -8.75
N ARG A 250 -20.22 -1.82 -8.01
CA ARG A 250 -21.44 -1.16 -8.53
C ARG A 250 -21.19 0.30 -8.90
N GLU A 251 -20.42 1.04 -8.10
CA GLU A 251 -20.09 2.44 -8.41
C GLU A 251 -19.22 2.54 -9.66
N HIS A 252 -18.24 1.64 -9.82
CA HIS A 252 -17.39 1.57 -11.01
C HIS A 252 -18.19 1.21 -12.26
N GLU A 253 -19.07 0.20 -12.17
CA GLU A 253 -19.97 -0.19 -13.26
C GLU A 253 -20.95 0.94 -13.62
N ALA A 254 -21.51 1.64 -12.63
CA ALA A 254 -22.40 2.78 -12.86
C ALA A 254 -21.66 3.96 -13.53
N ARG A 255 -20.40 4.23 -13.16
CA ARG A 255 -19.56 5.23 -13.82
C ARG A 255 -19.21 4.81 -15.25
N ALA A 256 -18.87 3.55 -15.47
CA ALA A 256 -18.60 3.02 -16.80
C ALA A 256 -19.85 3.12 -17.70
N GLN A 257 -21.03 2.80 -17.17
CA GLN A 257 -22.31 2.95 -17.88
C GLN A 257 -22.63 4.42 -18.17
N ALA A 258 -22.43 5.33 -17.21
CA ALA A 258 -22.64 6.76 -17.43
C ALA A 258 -21.65 7.35 -18.44
N GLY A 259 -20.40 6.89 -18.45
CA GLY A 259 -19.40 7.25 -19.46
C GLY A 259 -19.77 6.73 -20.85
N ALA A 260 -20.20 5.47 -20.95
CA ALA A 260 -20.65 4.88 -22.22
C ALA A 260 -21.94 5.55 -22.75
N GLN A 261 -22.84 6.00 -21.88
CA GLN A 261 -24.03 6.76 -22.29
C GLN A 261 -23.70 8.19 -22.74
N ALA A 262 -22.71 8.84 -22.13
CA ALA A 262 -22.22 10.13 -22.61
C ALA A 262 -21.49 10.01 -23.96
N GLN A 263 -20.79 8.90 -24.21
CA GLN A 263 -20.15 8.61 -25.51
C GLN A 263 -21.19 8.23 -26.59
N ALA A 264 -22.22 7.46 -26.24
CA ALA A 264 -23.28 7.11 -27.19
C ALA A 264 -24.11 8.31 -27.68
N ASP A 265 -24.18 9.39 -26.90
CA ASP A 265 -24.83 10.65 -27.31
C ASP A 265 -23.92 11.53 -28.19
N ASP A 266 -22.61 11.25 -28.27
CA ASP A 266 -21.62 11.91 -29.15
C ASP A 266 -21.19 11.02 -30.36
N GLU A 267 -21.59 9.74 -30.40
CA GLU A 267 -21.25 8.75 -31.47
C GLU A 267 -22.24 8.71 -32.65
N GLU A 268 -22.96 9.80 -32.92
CA GLU A 268 -23.44 10.05 -34.29
C GLU A 268 -22.37 10.91 -35.00
N ASP A 269 -21.45 10.24 -35.70
CA ASP A 269 -20.47 10.76 -36.69
C ASP A 269 -18.99 10.60 -36.27
N ASP A 270 -18.41 9.40 -36.44
CA ASP A 270 -17.10 9.16 -37.06
C ASP A 270 -16.66 7.68 -36.92
N GLY A 271 -16.36 7.03 -38.05
CA GLY A 271 -16.17 5.57 -38.18
C GLY A 271 -14.87 4.99 -37.63
N ILE A 272 -14.44 5.39 -36.42
CA ILE A 272 -13.22 4.87 -35.78
C ILE A 272 -13.48 3.48 -35.17
N ASP A 273 -12.67 2.48 -35.53
CA ASP A 273 -12.75 1.13 -34.97
C ASP A 273 -12.16 1.09 -33.54
N ILE A 274 -13.02 1.30 -32.54
CA ILE A 274 -12.65 1.31 -31.11
C ILE A 274 -11.90 0.03 -30.68
N ALA A 275 -12.22 -1.13 -31.26
CA ALA A 275 -11.56 -2.38 -30.90
C ALA A 275 -10.11 -2.41 -31.39
N ALA A 276 -9.87 -1.92 -32.60
CA ALA A 276 -8.52 -1.76 -33.13
C ALA A 276 -7.71 -0.76 -32.28
N VAL A 277 -8.33 0.37 -31.89
CA VAL A 277 -7.71 1.43 -31.07
C VAL A 277 -7.24 0.87 -29.73
N SER A 278 -8.10 0.09 -29.05
CA SER A 278 -7.74 -0.57 -27.80
C SER A 278 -6.60 -1.58 -27.97
N ALA A 279 -6.60 -2.39 -29.03
CA ALA A 279 -5.55 -3.37 -29.27
C ALA A 279 -4.19 -2.73 -29.55
N ALA A 280 -4.16 -1.62 -30.28
CA ALA A 280 -2.95 -0.84 -30.53
C ALA A 280 -2.42 -0.20 -29.24
N ALA A 281 -3.29 0.29 -28.37
CA ALA A 281 -2.92 0.82 -27.06
C ALA A 281 -2.28 -0.27 -26.17
N ASP A 282 -2.89 -1.46 -26.09
CA ASP A 282 -2.33 -2.60 -25.34
C ASP A 282 -0.95 -3.02 -25.88
N ALA A 283 -0.78 -3.05 -27.21
CA ALA A 283 0.49 -3.36 -27.85
C ALA A 283 1.57 -2.31 -27.52
N ALA A 284 1.20 -1.03 -27.48
CA ALA A 284 2.11 0.05 -27.11
C ALA A 284 2.56 -0.06 -25.64
N ILE A 285 1.65 -0.40 -24.73
CA ILE A 285 1.95 -0.57 -23.30
C ILE A 285 2.84 -1.80 -23.06
N ALA A 286 2.69 -2.85 -23.85
CA ALA A 286 3.49 -4.07 -23.75
C ALA A 286 4.89 -3.95 -24.39
N ALA A 287 5.18 -2.85 -25.09
CA ALA A 287 6.44 -2.67 -25.79
C ALA A 287 7.63 -2.51 -24.82
N GLU A 288 8.78 -3.09 -25.16
CA GLU A 288 9.99 -3.03 -24.32
C GLU A 288 10.69 -1.66 -24.37
N THR A 289 10.41 -0.86 -25.40
CA THR A 289 11.03 0.46 -25.60
C THR A 289 10.00 1.48 -26.07
N ASP A 290 10.24 2.76 -25.76
CA ASP A 290 9.35 3.85 -26.13
C ASP A 290 9.18 3.98 -27.66
N ASP A 291 10.26 3.75 -28.42
CA ASP A 291 10.20 3.76 -29.89
C ASP A 291 9.40 2.59 -30.45
N ALA A 292 9.44 1.42 -29.79
CA ALA A 292 8.59 0.28 -30.16
C ALA A 292 7.11 0.55 -29.85
N ALA A 293 6.81 1.26 -28.77
CA ALA A 293 5.45 1.69 -28.44
C ALA A 293 4.88 2.65 -29.50
N VAL A 294 5.66 3.65 -29.90
CA VAL A 294 5.32 4.57 -30.99
C VAL A 294 5.13 3.82 -32.32
N ALA A 295 6.03 2.88 -32.62
CA ALA A 295 5.94 2.07 -33.84
C ALA A 295 4.69 1.18 -33.86
N ALA A 296 4.29 0.62 -32.71
CA ALA A 296 3.09 -0.19 -32.59
C ALA A 296 1.84 0.58 -33.00
N ILE A 297 1.64 1.79 -32.48
CA ILE A 297 0.50 2.66 -32.83
C ILE A 297 0.55 3.08 -34.30
N ARG A 298 1.71 3.50 -34.80
CA ARG A 298 1.88 3.88 -36.22
C ARG A 298 1.63 2.73 -37.19
N SER A 299 1.96 1.51 -36.80
CA SER A 299 1.76 0.33 -37.64
C SER A 299 0.31 -0.13 -37.68
N ALA A 300 -0.49 0.25 -36.69
CA ALA A 300 -1.88 -0.15 -36.56
C ALA A 300 -2.82 0.73 -37.40
N PHE A 301 -2.47 2.01 -37.62
CA PHE A 301 -3.34 2.98 -38.29
C PHE A 301 -2.58 3.85 -39.27
N ASP A 302 -3.16 4.08 -40.44
CA ASP A 302 -2.66 5.08 -41.41
C ASP A 302 -3.20 6.49 -41.10
N ASP A 303 -4.31 6.59 -40.39
CA ASP A 303 -4.97 7.84 -40.04
C ASP A 303 -4.43 8.47 -38.75
N VAL A 304 -4.25 9.80 -38.78
CA VAL A 304 -3.62 10.55 -37.67
C VAL A 304 -4.54 10.64 -36.45
N ASP A 305 -5.86 10.72 -36.66
CA ASP A 305 -6.81 10.85 -35.56
C ASP A 305 -7.03 9.49 -34.87
N GLU A 306 -6.99 8.38 -35.62
CA GLU A 306 -6.96 7.02 -35.05
C GLU A 306 -5.67 6.76 -34.24
N GLN A 307 -4.51 7.18 -34.76
CA GLN A 307 -3.24 7.12 -34.01
C GLN A 307 -3.32 7.95 -32.72
N ARG A 308 -3.88 9.16 -32.78
CA ARG A 308 -4.08 10.02 -31.61
C ARG A 308 -5.03 9.38 -30.59
N ALA A 309 -6.12 8.77 -31.04
CA ALA A 309 -7.07 8.06 -30.19
C ALA A 309 -6.41 6.88 -29.47
N ALA A 310 -5.62 6.06 -30.18
CA ALA A 310 -4.90 4.93 -29.59
C ALA A 310 -3.84 5.40 -28.58
N ALA A 311 -3.10 6.47 -28.90
CA ALA A 311 -2.17 7.08 -27.96
C ALA A 311 -2.88 7.60 -26.69
N ARG A 312 -4.06 8.20 -26.83
CA ARG A 312 -4.85 8.67 -25.69
C ARG A 312 -5.29 7.53 -24.78
N VAL A 313 -5.81 6.44 -25.33
CA VAL A 313 -6.19 5.25 -24.55
C VAL A 313 -4.98 4.66 -23.82
N ALA A 314 -3.82 4.58 -24.47
CA ALA A 314 -2.60 4.10 -23.83
C ALA A 314 -2.15 5.00 -22.66
N ILE A 315 -2.22 6.33 -22.84
CA ILE A 315 -1.88 7.31 -21.81
C ILE A 315 -2.81 7.18 -20.60
N ASP A 316 -4.12 7.09 -20.82
CA ASP A 316 -5.11 6.98 -19.75
C ASP A 316 -4.92 5.68 -18.94
N ASP A 317 -4.63 4.56 -19.60
CA ASP A 317 -4.35 3.30 -18.92
C ASP A 317 -3.04 3.34 -18.13
N LEU A 318 -1.94 3.86 -18.72
CA LEU A 318 -0.67 4.06 -18.01
C LEU A 318 -0.82 4.98 -16.79
N ALA A 319 -1.57 6.07 -16.92
CA ALA A 319 -1.86 7.00 -15.82
C ALA A 319 -2.68 6.33 -14.71
N SER A 320 -3.65 5.49 -15.07
CA SER A 320 -4.46 4.73 -14.10
C SER A 320 -3.63 3.69 -13.33
N ARG A 321 -2.67 3.04 -14.01
CA ARG A 321 -1.73 2.07 -13.43
C ARG A 321 -0.72 2.71 -12.49
N GLY A 322 -0.40 3.99 -12.72
CA GLY A 322 0.56 4.78 -11.94
C GLY A 322 0.32 4.78 -10.42
N ASN A 323 -0.90 4.45 -9.97
CA ASN A 323 -1.26 4.41 -8.55
C ASN A 323 -1.13 3.03 -7.86
N LEU A 324 -0.82 1.94 -8.58
CA LEU A 324 -0.96 0.58 -8.02
C LEU A 324 0.32 -0.28 -8.16
N GLY A 325 1.37 0.10 -7.43
CA GLY A 325 2.30 -0.88 -6.83
C GLY A 325 3.34 -1.56 -7.72
N ALA A 326 3.61 -1.07 -8.94
CA ALA A 326 4.59 -1.66 -9.87
C ALA A 326 6.08 -1.34 -9.55
N GLY A 327 6.36 -0.56 -8.51
CA GLY A 327 7.72 -0.14 -8.14
C GLY A 327 8.14 1.15 -8.85
N MET A 328 9.05 1.90 -8.21
CA MET A 328 9.42 3.26 -8.63
C MET A 328 9.97 3.35 -10.06
N GLU A 329 10.75 2.35 -10.50
CA GLU A 329 11.30 2.31 -11.87
C GLU A 329 10.21 2.19 -12.93
N HIS A 330 9.20 1.35 -12.67
CA HIS A 330 8.08 1.18 -13.60
C HIS A 330 7.24 2.46 -13.68
N THR A 331 7.03 3.15 -12.56
CA THR A 331 6.29 4.42 -12.54
C THR A 331 7.04 5.51 -13.30
N ILE A 332 8.37 5.63 -13.12
CA ILE A 332 9.18 6.60 -13.87
C ILE A 332 9.17 6.27 -15.37
N GLY A 333 9.33 5.00 -15.75
CA GLY A 333 9.25 4.57 -17.14
C GLY A 333 7.87 4.84 -17.77
N SER A 334 6.79 4.65 -17.01
CA SER A 334 5.42 4.95 -17.48
C SER A 334 5.22 6.44 -17.72
N ILE A 335 5.77 7.31 -16.86
CA ILE A 335 5.70 8.77 -17.06
C ILE A 335 6.45 9.18 -18.33
N ALA A 336 7.68 8.66 -18.53
CA ALA A 336 8.46 8.94 -19.73
C ALA A 336 7.73 8.49 -21.01
N LEU A 337 7.11 7.30 -20.98
CA LEU A 337 6.33 6.79 -22.09
C LEU A 337 5.08 7.64 -22.38
N ILE A 338 4.38 8.11 -21.34
CA ILE A 338 3.24 9.04 -21.48
C ILE A 338 3.67 10.33 -22.19
N ASP A 339 4.76 10.97 -21.72
CA ASP A 339 5.28 12.19 -22.32
C ASP A 339 5.71 11.98 -23.78
N ARG A 340 6.31 10.82 -24.07
CA ARG A 340 6.72 10.45 -25.43
C ARG A 340 5.53 10.28 -26.37
N LEU A 341 4.50 9.52 -25.96
CA LEU A 341 3.29 9.31 -26.75
C LEU A 341 2.54 10.64 -26.96
N ALA A 342 2.44 11.46 -25.92
CA ALA A 342 1.82 12.77 -25.98
C ALA A 342 2.48 13.69 -27.02
N ALA A 343 3.80 13.77 -26.99
CA ALA A 343 4.59 14.60 -27.89
C ALA A 343 4.54 14.09 -29.34
N GLU A 344 4.58 12.78 -29.54
CA GLU A 344 4.64 12.18 -30.88
C GLU A 344 3.29 12.24 -31.61
N PHE A 345 2.18 12.06 -30.89
CA PHE A 345 0.82 12.01 -31.46
C PHE A 345 0.00 13.30 -31.23
N GLY A 346 0.59 14.31 -30.57
CA GLY A 346 -0.05 15.60 -30.34
C GLY A 346 -1.30 15.50 -29.46
N VAL A 347 -1.21 14.78 -28.34
CA VAL A 347 -2.27 14.68 -27.34
C VAL A 347 -2.13 15.84 -26.35
N GLU A 348 -3.10 16.76 -26.29
CA GLU A 348 -2.99 18.00 -25.50
C GLU A 348 -3.42 17.83 -24.02
N ASP A 349 -4.45 17.01 -23.74
CA ASP A 349 -5.01 16.85 -22.39
C ASP A 349 -4.35 15.70 -21.60
N VAL A 350 -3.03 15.77 -21.44
CA VAL A 350 -2.27 14.76 -20.69
C VAL A 350 -2.20 15.16 -19.21
N PRO A 351 -2.38 14.23 -18.25
CA PRO A 351 -2.19 14.51 -16.83
C PRO A 351 -0.81 15.11 -16.56
N ASP A 352 -0.74 16.23 -15.82
CA ASP A 352 0.54 16.80 -15.39
C ASP A 352 1.18 15.91 -14.32
N LEU A 353 2.09 15.03 -14.76
CA LEU A 353 2.80 14.09 -13.90
C LEU A 353 4.18 14.61 -13.44
N ARG A 354 4.56 15.85 -13.79
CA ARG A 354 5.89 16.41 -13.48
C ARG A 354 6.16 16.48 -11.98
N ALA A 355 5.15 16.86 -11.19
CA ALA A 355 5.28 16.92 -9.74
C ALA A 355 5.54 15.53 -9.13
N GLU A 356 4.94 14.48 -9.71
CA GLU A 356 5.14 13.10 -9.26
C GLU A 356 6.49 12.55 -9.73
N GLU A 357 6.90 12.85 -10.96
CA GLU A 357 8.25 12.52 -11.46
C GLU A 357 9.33 13.17 -10.59
N GLU A 358 9.22 14.47 -10.30
CA GLU A 358 10.14 15.18 -9.40
C GLU A 358 10.18 14.55 -8.00
N ARG A 359 9.02 14.16 -7.46
CA ARG A 359 8.90 13.46 -6.17
C ARG A 359 9.63 12.12 -6.20
N LEU A 360 9.38 11.29 -7.20
CA LEU A 360 9.99 9.97 -7.36
C LEU A 360 11.51 10.09 -7.60
N MET A 361 11.95 11.06 -8.40
CA MET A 361 13.37 11.32 -8.62
C MET A 361 14.06 11.88 -7.37
N ALA A 362 13.38 12.68 -6.55
CA ALA A 362 13.89 13.09 -5.24
C ALA A 362 13.97 11.90 -4.27
N GLU A 363 12.98 11.01 -4.27
CA GLU A 363 12.96 9.79 -3.46
C GLU A 363 14.07 8.81 -3.90
N ALA A 364 14.27 8.62 -5.20
CA ALA A 364 15.35 7.83 -5.76
C ALA A 364 16.74 8.39 -5.40
N ARG A 365 16.90 9.72 -5.44
CA ARG A 365 18.13 10.39 -5.00
C ARG A 365 18.39 10.16 -3.52
N ARG A 366 17.38 10.36 -2.67
CA ARG A 366 17.47 10.13 -1.22
C ARG A 366 17.79 8.67 -0.90
N PHE A 367 17.16 7.72 -1.60
CA PHE A 367 17.47 6.31 -1.47
C PHE A 367 18.91 6.01 -1.88
N GLY A 368 19.37 6.59 -3.00
CA GLY A 368 20.76 6.50 -3.43
C GLY A 368 21.76 7.07 -2.42
N GLU A 369 21.42 8.16 -1.73
CA GLU A 369 22.24 8.71 -0.64
C GLU A 369 22.30 7.77 0.57
N ILE A 370 21.16 7.20 0.99
CA ILE A 370 21.10 6.22 2.07
C ILE A 370 21.94 4.98 1.75
N VAL A 371 21.80 4.46 0.53
CA VAL A 371 22.57 3.28 0.07
C VAL A 371 24.07 3.61 0.02
N ARG A 372 24.47 4.80 -0.44
CA ARG A 372 25.89 5.20 -0.46
C ARG A 372 26.47 5.44 0.94
N ALA A 373 25.64 5.85 1.90
CA ALA A 373 26.08 6.09 3.28
C ALA A 373 26.30 4.78 4.08
N ASP A 374 25.74 3.65 3.62
CA ASP A 374 25.89 2.33 4.24
C ASP A 374 26.64 1.37 3.27
N PRO A 375 27.95 1.13 3.49
CA PRO A 375 28.74 0.23 2.65
C PRO A 375 28.16 -1.18 2.52
N ALA A 376 27.51 -1.70 3.56
CA ALA A 376 26.90 -3.02 3.52
C ALA A 376 25.65 -3.04 2.62
N MET A 377 24.85 -1.98 2.66
CA MET A 377 23.70 -1.82 1.78
C MET A 377 24.13 -1.63 0.33
N LEU A 378 25.17 -0.81 0.08
CA LEU A 378 25.76 -0.64 -1.24
C LEU A 378 26.27 -1.96 -1.83
N ALA A 379 26.98 -2.76 -1.02
CA ALA A 379 27.46 -4.07 -1.41
C ALA A 379 26.32 -5.02 -1.81
N ARG A 380 25.23 -5.05 -1.04
CA ARG A 380 24.02 -5.85 -1.37
C ARG A 380 23.34 -5.39 -2.65
N PHE A 381 23.26 -4.07 -2.89
CA PHE A 381 22.66 -3.53 -4.10
C PHE A 381 23.48 -3.87 -5.34
N ARG A 382 24.81 -3.70 -5.26
CA ARG A 382 25.76 -4.12 -6.32
C ARG A 382 25.65 -5.62 -6.57
N ALA A 383 25.60 -6.41 -5.50
CA ALA A 383 25.42 -7.85 -5.59
C ALA A 383 24.15 -8.22 -6.37
N ALA A 384 22.99 -7.67 -5.97
CA ALA A 384 21.73 -7.91 -6.66
C ALA A 384 21.80 -7.56 -8.15
N ARG A 385 22.39 -6.41 -8.51
CA ARG A 385 22.58 -5.99 -9.90
C ARG A 385 23.52 -6.94 -10.66
N ALA A 386 24.63 -7.35 -10.06
CA ALA A 386 25.58 -8.27 -10.67
C ALA A 386 24.97 -9.65 -10.94
N VAL A 387 24.11 -10.13 -10.04
CA VAL A 387 23.37 -11.39 -10.25
C VAL A 387 22.41 -11.31 -11.43
N HIS A 388 21.87 -10.14 -11.75
CA HIS A 388 20.99 -9.91 -12.91
C HIS A 388 21.71 -9.45 -14.18
N ALA A 389 23.04 -9.34 -14.15
CA ALA A 389 23.80 -8.89 -15.30
C ALA A 389 23.64 -9.87 -16.49
N PRO A 390 23.54 -9.37 -17.74
CA PRO A 390 23.33 -10.22 -18.90
C PRO A 390 24.57 -11.08 -19.22
N THR A 391 25.77 -10.57 -18.91
CA THR A 391 27.03 -11.31 -19.05
C THR A 391 27.82 -11.35 -17.74
N ASP A 392 28.76 -12.28 -17.64
CA ASP A 392 29.63 -12.39 -16.45
C ASP A 392 30.62 -11.22 -16.37
N ASP A 393 31.05 -10.67 -17.50
CA ASP A 393 31.89 -9.47 -17.52
C ASP A 393 31.10 -8.23 -17.07
N ASP A 394 29.82 -8.13 -17.39
CA ASP A 394 28.95 -7.07 -16.85
C ASP A 394 28.77 -7.22 -15.34
N ALA A 395 28.65 -8.44 -14.82
CA ALA A 395 28.58 -8.70 -13.38
C ALA A 395 29.85 -8.19 -12.66
N VAL A 396 31.02 -8.48 -13.23
CA VAL A 396 32.32 -7.99 -12.74
C VAL A 396 32.39 -6.46 -12.82
N ALA A 397 31.98 -5.87 -13.95
CA ALA A 397 31.99 -4.43 -14.15
C ALA A 397 31.08 -3.71 -13.14
N ILE A 398 29.91 -4.28 -12.83
CA ILE A 398 28.97 -3.76 -11.83
C ILE A 398 29.61 -3.76 -10.44
N ILE A 399 30.29 -4.85 -10.04
CA ILE A 399 30.94 -4.91 -8.72
C ILE A 399 32.10 -3.92 -8.62
N ARG A 400 32.89 -3.76 -9.70
CA ARG A 400 33.98 -2.78 -9.78
C ARG A 400 33.52 -1.33 -9.86
N SER A 401 32.23 -1.09 -10.13
CA SER A 401 31.76 0.25 -10.41
C SER A 401 31.79 1.13 -9.15
N VAL A 402 32.44 2.30 -9.29
CA VAL A 402 32.34 3.50 -8.44
C VAL A 402 33.12 3.50 -7.11
N THR A 403 33.94 2.49 -6.82
CA THR A 403 34.84 2.57 -5.65
C THR A 403 36.25 2.98 -6.08
N THR A 404 36.58 4.26 -5.91
CA THR A 404 37.96 4.76 -6.01
C THR A 404 38.45 5.07 -4.60
N GLY A 405 39.42 4.32 -4.10
CA GLY A 405 39.97 4.51 -2.76
C GLY A 405 40.72 3.29 -2.26
N GLU A 406 41.40 3.43 -1.11
CA GLU A 406 42.15 2.35 -0.47
C GLU A 406 41.23 1.20 0.00
N ASP A 407 39.97 1.50 0.32
CA ASP A 407 38.97 0.53 0.78
C ASP A 407 38.23 -0.21 -0.36
N ALA A 408 38.54 0.12 -1.63
CA ALA A 408 37.83 -0.43 -2.79
C ALA A 408 37.91 -1.96 -2.86
N VAL A 409 39.03 -2.55 -2.44
CA VAL A 409 39.22 -4.01 -2.46
C VAL A 409 38.26 -4.71 -1.51
N GLU A 410 38.10 -4.21 -0.28
CA GLU A 410 37.24 -4.82 0.72
C GLU A 410 35.76 -4.69 0.34
N GLU A 411 35.35 -3.54 -0.21
CA GLU A 411 34.00 -3.35 -0.73
C GLU A 411 33.68 -4.27 -1.91
N HIS A 412 34.60 -4.40 -2.87
CA HIS A 412 34.41 -5.31 -4.01
C HIS A 412 34.29 -6.76 -3.53
N GLN A 413 35.09 -7.18 -2.55
CA GLN A 413 35.00 -8.50 -1.94
C GLN A 413 33.69 -8.71 -1.17
N ALA A 414 33.19 -7.69 -0.46
CA ALA A 414 31.91 -7.76 0.23
C ALA A 414 30.74 -7.90 -0.77
N ALA A 415 30.74 -7.12 -1.85
CA ALA A 415 29.74 -7.20 -2.91
C ALA A 415 29.80 -8.55 -3.66
N ALA A 416 31.00 -9.04 -3.98
CA ALA A 416 31.17 -10.34 -4.63
C ALA A 416 30.67 -11.49 -3.74
N ARG A 417 30.98 -11.48 -2.43
CA ARG A 417 30.45 -12.47 -1.47
C ARG A 417 28.92 -12.44 -1.41
N ALA A 418 28.32 -11.25 -1.32
CA ALA A 418 26.87 -11.09 -1.32
C ALA A 418 26.22 -11.57 -2.64
N ALA A 419 26.87 -11.35 -3.79
CA ALA A 419 26.38 -11.81 -5.09
C ALA A 419 26.37 -13.34 -5.18
N ILE A 420 27.44 -13.98 -4.71
CA ILE A 420 27.56 -15.43 -4.67
C ILE A 420 26.48 -16.05 -3.76
N GLU A 421 26.25 -15.48 -2.58
CA GLU A 421 25.17 -15.95 -1.69
C GLU A 421 23.78 -15.78 -2.32
N LEU A 422 23.52 -14.68 -3.04
CA LEU A 422 22.26 -14.50 -3.77
C LEU A 422 22.09 -15.50 -4.91
N ILE A 423 23.15 -15.80 -5.66
CA ILE A 423 23.13 -16.84 -6.70
C ILE A 423 22.84 -18.21 -6.07
N ARG A 424 23.49 -18.51 -4.93
CA ARG A 424 23.28 -19.75 -4.19
C ARG A 424 21.85 -19.88 -3.69
N ALA A 425 21.26 -18.81 -3.17
CA ALA A 425 19.89 -18.77 -2.69
C ALA A 425 18.85 -18.99 -3.81
N ARG A 426 19.17 -18.68 -5.07
CA ARG A 426 18.33 -19.02 -6.24
C ARG A 426 18.37 -20.50 -6.60
N GLY A 427 19.40 -21.19 -6.14
CA GLY A 427 19.59 -22.62 -6.32
C GLY A 427 18.56 -23.48 -5.57
N VAL A 428 18.52 -24.78 -5.89
CA VAL A 428 17.65 -25.73 -5.17
C VAL A 428 18.42 -26.28 -3.97
N ASN A 429 17.89 -26.13 -2.76
CA ASN A 429 18.53 -26.54 -1.50
C ASN A 429 19.91 -25.91 -1.27
N GLY A 430 20.11 -24.66 -1.70
CA GLY A 430 21.38 -23.95 -1.55
C GLY A 430 22.50 -24.44 -2.48
N ILE A 431 22.15 -25.21 -3.53
CA ILE A 431 23.05 -25.61 -4.61
C ILE A 431 22.77 -24.72 -5.84
N PRO A 432 23.73 -23.88 -6.28
CA PRO A 432 23.56 -23.02 -7.45
C PRO A 432 23.14 -23.79 -8.71
N LEU A 433 22.41 -23.13 -9.62
CA LEU A 433 22.10 -23.71 -10.92
C LEU A 433 23.40 -23.90 -11.72
N HIS A 434 23.45 -24.94 -12.57
CA HIS A 434 24.66 -25.23 -13.34
C HIS A 434 25.13 -24.04 -14.21
N ALA A 435 24.18 -23.29 -14.77
CA ALA A 435 24.45 -22.08 -15.56
C ALA A 435 25.12 -20.96 -14.74
N ASP A 436 24.90 -20.91 -13.43
CA ASP A 436 25.45 -19.87 -12.56
C ASP A 436 26.87 -20.20 -12.06
N ASN A 437 27.34 -21.44 -12.21
CA ASN A 437 28.67 -21.84 -11.74
C ASN A 437 29.79 -21.07 -12.45
N ALA A 438 29.65 -20.81 -13.75
CA ALA A 438 30.60 -20.01 -14.52
C ALA A 438 30.72 -18.59 -13.95
N ARG A 439 29.58 -17.99 -13.59
CA ARG A 439 29.52 -16.67 -12.95
C ARG A 439 30.17 -16.68 -11.56
N ILE A 440 29.88 -17.68 -10.72
CA ILE A 440 30.52 -17.82 -9.40
C ILE A 440 32.03 -17.95 -9.56
N ASP A 441 32.50 -18.82 -10.45
CA ASP A 441 33.93 -19.03 -10.69
C ASP A 441 34.62 -17.75 -11.18
N ARG A 442 33.95 -16.99 -12.05
CA ARG A 442 34.42 -15.68 -12.51
C ARG A 442 34.54 -14.68 -11.36
N LEU A 443 33.54 -14.57 -10.50
CA LEU A 443 33.54 -13.67 -9.35
C LEU A 443 34.61 -14.06 -8.31
N VAL A 444 34.79 -15.35 -8.05
CA VAL A 444 35.83 -15.90 -7.17
C VAL A 444 37.22 -15.57 -7.70
N ALA A 445 37.47 -15.84 -8.99
CA ALA A 445 38.76 -15.58 -9.61
C ALA A 445 39.12 -14.10 -9.64
N GLU A 446 38.13 -13.24 -9.87
CA GLU A 446 38.34 -11.79 -10.03
C GLU A 446 38.52 -11.06 -8.69
N PHE A 447 37.72 -11.39 -7.69
CA PHE A 447 37.72 -10.66 -6.41
C PHE A 447 38.48 -11.39 -5.29
N GLY A 448 39.00 -12.60 -5.55
CA GLY A 448 39.74 -13.39 -4.56
C GLY A 448 38.89 -13.80 -3.36
N VAL A 449 37.57 -13.95 -3.56
CA VAL A 449 36.64 -14.38 -2.51
C VAL A 449 36.58 -15.90 -2.42
N GLU A 450 36.38 -16.44 -1.22
CA GLU A 450 36.32 -17.88 -1.02
C GLU A 450 35.13 -18.48 -1.77
N ARG A 451 35.36 -19.58 -2.51
CA ARG A 451 34.28 -20.31 -3.16
C ARG A 451 33.42 -20.96 -2.05
N PRO A 452 32.09 -20.80 -2.07
CA PRO A 452 31.23 -21.45 -1.10
C PRO A 452 31.43 -22.96 -1.19
N GLN A 453 31.59 -23.60 -0.04
CA GLN A 453 31.63 -25.07 0.04
C GLN A 453 30.22 -25.58 -0.30
N ILE A 454 30.13 -26.33 -1.42
CA ILE A 454 28.89 -26.91 -1.93
C ILE A 454 28.56 -28.20 -1.18
#